data_AF-A0A7X0DUZ3-F1
#
_entry.id   AF-A0A7X0DUZ3-F1
#
_cell.length_a   1.000
_cell.length_b   1.000
_cell.length_c   1.000
_cell.angle_alpha   90.00
_cell.angle_beta   90.00
_cell.angle_gamma   90.00
#
_symmetry.space_group_name_H-M   'P 1'
#
loop_
_entity.id
_entity.type
_entity.pdbx_description
1 polymer ?
#
loop_
_entity_poly.entity_id
_entity_poly.type
_entity_poly.pdbx_seq_one_letter_code
_entity_poly.pdbx_strand_id
1 'polypeptide(L)' 'MSSRKTFDVGRDSGSGKFVTVKEAEARPNTTTVERIPKSGYGDTKGESSRRK' A
#
# COMPACT_ATOMS: atom_id res chain seq x y z
N MET A 1 -3.16 -15.20 11.47
CA MET A 1 -2.97 -13.91 10.78
C MET A 1 -2.80 -14.15 9.28
N SER A 2 -3.38 -13.31 8.42
CA SER A 2 -3.34 -13.48 6.96
C SER A 2 -1.90 -13.53 6.43
N SER A 3 -1.57 -14.60 5.69
CA SER A 3 -0.26 -14.91 5.11
C SER A 3 0.14 -14.01 3.92
N ARG A 4 -0.66 -12.99 3.58
CA ARG A 4 -0.37 -12.07 2.47
C ARG A 4 0.86 -11.22 2.77
N LYS A 5 1.75 -11.10 1.77
CA LYS A 5 2.97 -10.26 1.78
C LYS A 5 2.68 -8.76 1.57
N THR A 6 1.47 -8.44 1.15
CA THR A 6 0.97 -7.08 0.93
C THR A 6 -0.25 -6.81 1.80
N PHE A 7 -0.61 -5.54 1.94
CA PHE A 7 -1.89 -5.08 2.46
C PHE A 7 -2.50 -4.07 1.50
N ASP A 8 -3.83 -4.01 1.50
CA ASP A 8 -4.58 -3.12 0.63
C ASP A 8 -4.77 -1.78 1.38
N VAL A 9 -4.59 -0.68 0.67
CA VAL A 9 -4.82 0.68 1.20
C VAL A 9 -5.55 1.51 0.16
N GLY A 10 -6.45 2.37 0.61
CA GLY A 10 -7.03 3.38 -0.27
C GLY A 10 -6.03 4.52 -0.47
N ARG A 11 -6.04 5.11 -1.65
CA ARG A 11 -5.26 6.30 -1.99
C ARG A 11 -6.14 7.27 -2.75
N ASP A 12 -6.22 8.49 -2.26
CA ASP A 12 -6.91 9.56 -2.97
C ASP A 12 -6.07 9.99 -4.18
N SER A 13 -6.66 9.91 -5.38
CA SER A 13 -5.96 10.17 -6.65
C SER A 13 -5.64 11.65 -6.86
N GLY A 14 -6.40 12.55 -6.23
CA GLY A 14 -6.19 14.00 -6.35
C GLY A 14 -5.08 14.51 -5.43
N SER A 15 -5.06 14.06 -4.17
CA SER A 15 -4.13 14.54 -3.14
C SER A 15 -2.95 13.61 -2.88
N GLY A 16 -3.02 12.35 -3.33
CA GLY A 16 -2.01 11.32 -3.04
C GLY A 16 -2.03 10.80 -1.60
N LYS A 17 -2.99 11.22 -0.78
CA LYS A 17 -3.08 10.80 0.62
C LYS A 17 -3.62 9.38 0.74
N PHE A 18 -3.16 8.65 1.75
CA PHE A 18 -3.73 7.37 2.09
C PHE A 18 -5.08 7.56 2.81
N VAL A 19 -6.06 6.80 2.35
CA VAL A 19 -7.41 6.71 2.91
C VAL A 19 -7.73 5.24 3.20
N THR A 20 -8.84 4.98 3.89
CA THR A 20 -9.24 3.60 4.14
C THR A 20 -9.69 2.92 2.84
N VAL A 21 -9.53 1.59 2.75
CA VAL A 21 -10.01 0.83 1.58
C VAL A 21 -11.51 1.04 1.37
N LYS A 22 -12.29 1.06 2.45
CA LYS A 22 -13.74 1.31 2.40
C LYS A 22 -14.08 2.68 1.80
N GLU A 23 -13.32 3.72 2.17
CA GLU A 23 -13.51 5.05 1.60
C GLU A 23 -13.15 5.07 0.11
N ALA A 24 -12.09 4.34 -0.27
CA ALA A 24 -11.70 4.25 -1.66
C ALA A 24 -12.75 3.51 -2.51
N GLU A 25 -13.28 2.41 -1.99
CA GLU A 25 -14.37 1.66 -2.62
C GLU A 25 -15.67 2.48 -2.73
N ALA A 26 -15.94 3.36 -1.76
CA ALA A 26 -17.10 4.24 -1.79
C ALA A 26 -16.96 5.39 -2.81
N ARG A 27 -15.73 5.76 -3.21
CA ARG A 27 -15.44 6.89 -4.10
C ARG A 27 -14.49 6.51 -5.24
N PRO A 28 -14.81 5.49 -6.05
CA PRO A 28 -13.87 4.90 -7.03
C PRO A 28 -13.44 5.88 -8.14
N ASN A 29 -14.20 6.97 -8.35
CA ASN A 29 -13.87 7.99 -9.33
C ASN A 29 -12.69 8.88 -8.91
N THR A 30 -12.47 9.05 -7.60
CA THR A 30 -11.45 9.98 -7.07
C THR A 30 -10.40 9.29 -6.23
N THR A 31 -10.54 7.99 -6.01
CA THR A 31 -9.67 7.21 -5.13
C THR A 31 -9.36 5.87 -5.79
N THR A 32 -8.27 5.25 -5.35
CA THR A 32 -7.75 3.99 -5.87
C THR A 32 -7.40 3.07 -4.72
N VAL A 33 -7.57 1.76 -4.90
CA VAL A 33 -7.08 0.77 -3.94
C VAL A 33 -5.75 0.25 -4.43
N GLU A 34 -4.69 0.51 -3.67
CA GLU A 34 -3.33 0.06 -3.97
C GLU A 34 -2.92 -1.09 -3.04
N ARG A 35 -2.07 -1.98 -3.56
CA ARG A 35 -1.48 -3.08 -2.78
C ARG A 35 -0.07 -2.72 -2.36
N ILE A 36 0.11 -2.39 -1.09
CA ILE A 36 1.42 -2.01 -0.54
C ILE A 36 2.09 -3.24 0.08
N PRO A 37 3.36 -3.52 -0.23
CA PRO A 37 4.11 -4.58 0.44
C PRO A 37 4.30 -4.26 1.92
N LYS A 38 4.22 -5.31 2.74
CA LYS A 38 4.64 -5.22 4.14
C LYS A 38 6.15 -4.94 4.18
N SER A 39 6.62 -4.34 5.27
CA SER A 39 8.05 -4.12 5.49
C SER A 39 8.83 -5.43 5.29
N GLY A 40 9.90 -5.38 4.49
CA GLY A 40 10.71 -6.54 4.10
C GLY A 40 10.17 -7.37 2.92
N TYR A 41 9.04 -7.01 2.33
CA TYR A 41 8.41 -7.71 1.20
C TYR A 41 8.30 -6.86 -0.08
N GLY A 42 8.93 -5.68 -0.12
CA GLY A 42 9.07 -4.90 -1.35
C GLY A 42 10.06 -5.57 -2.33
N ASP A 43 10.20 -5.01 -3.54
CA ASP A 43 11.20 -5.46 -4.53
C ASP A 43 12.64 -5.05 -4.14
N THR A 44 12.98 -5.21 -2.86
CA THR A 44 14.36 -5.16 -2.38
C THR A 44 14.97 -6.52 -2.65
N LYS A 45 15.42 -6.76 -3.89
CA LYS A 45 16.33 -7.87 -4.18
C LYS A 45 17.63 -7.65 -3.42
N GLY A 46 17.72 -8.20 -2.21
CA GLY A 46 18.98 -8.39 -1.50
C GLY A 46 19.73 -7.14 -1.04
N GLU A 47 19.10 -5.96 -0.95
CA GLU A 47 19.75 -4.86 -0.25
C GLU A 47 19.65 -5.12 1.25
N SER A 48 20.63 -5.86 1.78
CA SER A 48 20.95 -5.91 3.20
C SER A 48 20.84 -4.48 3.71
N SER A 49 19.94 -4.27 4.67
CA SER A 49 19.76 -3.01 5.37
C SER A 49 21.14 -2.48 5.75
N ARG A 50 21.67 -1.56 4.94
CA ARG A 50 22.96 -0.91 5.17
C ARG A 50 22.72 0.12 6.26
N ARG A 51 22.43 -0.35 7.48
CA ARG A 51 22.69 0.40 8.70
C ARG A 51 24.19 0.34 8.89
N LYS A 52 24.87 1.43 8.55
CA LYS A 52 26.24 1.70 8.97
C LYS A 52 26.19 2.53 10.25
#